data_AF-A0A1M7FM51-F1
#
_entry.id   AF-A0A1M7FM51-F1
#
_cell.length_a   1.000
_cell.length_b   1.000
_cell.length_c   1.000
_cell.angle_alpha   90.00
_cell.angle_beta   90.00
_cell.angle_gamma   90.00
#
_symmetry.space_group_name_H-M   'P 1'
#
loop_
_entity.id
_entity.type
_entity.pdbx_description
1 polymer ?
#
loop_
_entity_poly.entity_id
_entity_poly.type
_entity_poly.pdbx_seq_one_letter_code
_entity_poly.pdbx_strand_id
1 'polypeptide(L)'
;MRVNMNLSSFTIRKSVLLKKLRELSKLSPWNKGSVLELTITDGKLTLVIPGAKYLLDCETKSTAKATIGLSYFLDIIKTQKEIKIKCIITDNTLEIKGLFINIQTTFFETDSILRSIKMPLNYSDWHLLKLEKEGYTEDEIYFNKLNSEVYYAKKALTSNILKTFHLLKIYGLTKKDIKEIIYKKIDL
;
A
#
# COMPACT_ATOMS: atom_id res chain seq x y z
N MET A 1 -32.86 13.00 7.87
CA MET A 1 -31.51 13.30 7.34
C MET A 1 -31.03 12.11 6.53
N ARG A 2 -30.85 12.25 5.22
CA ARG A 2 -30.17 11.22 4.42
C ARG A 2 -28.67 11.43 4.64
N VAL A 3 -28.02 10.50 5.32
CA VAL A 3 -26.55 10.43 5.31
C VAL A 3 -26.17 10.14 3.86
N ASN A 4 -25.49 11.08 3.20
CA ASN A 4 -24.92 10.82 1.88
C ASN A 4 -23.86 9.74 2.08
N MET A 5 -24.21 8.50 1.74
CA MET A 5 -23.29 7.38 1.80
C MET A 5 -22.36 7.47 0.59
N ASN A 6 -21.08 7.70 0.84
CA ASN A 6 -20.09 7.70 -0.22
C ASN A 6 -20.03 6.31 -0.84
N LEU A 7 -20.16 6.24 -2.16
CA LEU A 7 -20.23 4.99 -2.88
C LEU A 7 -19.48 5.10 -4.20
N SER A 8 -18.57 4.14 -4.41
CA SER A 8 -17.93 3.88 -5.68
C SER A 8 -18.11 2.42 -6.04
N SER A 9 -18.02 2.09 -7.31
CA SER A 9 -18.05 0.70 -7.73
C SER A 9 -17.29 0.49 -9.02
N PHE A 10 -16.81 -0.73 -9.24
CA PHE A 10 -16.35 -1.16 -10.54
C PHE A 10 -16.94 -2.52 -10.91
N THR A 11 -17.13 -2.74 -12.20
CA THR A 11 -17.52 -4.03 -12.78
C THR A 11 -16.51 -4.42 -13.85
N ILE A 12 -15.89 -5.59 -13.68
CA ILE A 12 -14.81 -6.07 -14.55
C ILE A 12 -14.98 -7.56 -14.87
N ARG A 13 -14.47 -8.00 -16.03
CA ARG A 13 -14.38 -9.43 -16.36
C ARG A 13 -13.47 -10.14 -15.36
N LYS A 14 -13.97 -11.20 -14.73
CA LYS A 14 -13.25 -12.02 -13.74
C LYS A 14 -11.89 -12.48 -14.27
N SER A 15 -11.84 -12.98 -15.50
CA SER A 15 -10.62 -13.51 -16.10
C SER A 15 -9.51 -12.48 -16.20
N VAL A 16 -9.86 -11.22 -16.52
CA VAL A 16 -8.92 -10.09 -16.62
C VAL A 16 -8.35 -9.75 -15.26
N LEU A 17 -9.22 -9.53 -14.27
CA LEU A 17 -8.80 -9.20 -12.91
C LEU A 17 -7.98 -10.33 -12.28
N LEU A 18 -8.45 -11.57 -12.40
CA LEU A 18 -7.79 -12.74 -11.83
C LEU A 18 -6.40 -12.98 -12.43
N LYS A 19 -6.24 -12.78 -13.74
CA LYS A 19 -4.92 -12.88 -14.40
C LYS A 19 -3.93 -11.90 -13.77
N LYS A 20 -4.35 -10.65 -13.58
CA LYS A 20 -3.48 -9.58 -13.09
C LYS A 20 -3.15 -9.72 -11.60
N LEU A 21 -4.12 -10.13 -10.78
CA LEU A 21 -3.87 -10.45 -9.37
C LEU A 21 -2.91 -11.64 -9.22
N ARG A 22 -3.00 -12.66 -10.10
CA ARG A 22 -2.05 -13.78 -10.12
C ARG A 22 -0.64 -13.33 -10.51
N GLU A 23 -0.52 -12.48 -11.54
CA GLU A 23 0.77 -11.88 -11.92
C GLU A 23 1.39 -11.14 -10.72
N LEU A 24 0.63 -10.24 -10.08
CA LEU A 24 1.06 -9.51 -8.89
C LEU A 24 1.51 -10.43 -7.73
N SER A 25 0.75 -11.50 -7.46
CA SER A 25 1.07 -12.45 -6.39
C SER A 25 2.35 -13.26 -6.63
N LYS A 26 2.81 -13.36 -7.89
CA LYS A 26 3.99 -14.12 -8.28
C LYS A 26 5.25 -13.28 -8.42
N LEU A 27 5.12 -11.94 -8.47
CA LEU A 27 6.27 -11.05 -8.63
C LEU A 27 7.31 -11.25 -7.53
N SER A 28 6.88 -11.59 -6.31
CA SER A 28 7.80 -11.84 -5.21
C SER A 28 7.18 -12.76 -4.14
N PRO A 29 7.96 -13.64 -3.50
CA PRO A 29 7.50 -14.44 -2.37
C PRO A 29 7.03 -13.56 -1.19
N TRP A 30 7.55 -12.33 -1.10
CA TRP A 30 7.18 -11.32 -0.11
C TRP A 30 5.79 -10.71 -0.36
N ASN A 31 5.23 -10.88 -1.57
CA ASN A 31 3.95 -10.27 -1.94
C ASN A 31 2.72 -10.96 -1.34
N LYS A 32 2.86 -12.15 -0.76
CA LYS A 32 1.73 -12.86 -0.15
C LYS A 32 1.11 -12.07 1.00
N GLY A 33 1.90 -11.27 1.72
CA GLY A 33 1.43 -10.39 2.79
C GLY A 33 1.19 -8.94 2.36
N SER A 34 1.45 -8.58 1.09
CA SER A 34 1.40 -7.19 0.66
C SER A 34 0.00 -6.62 0.65
N VAL A 35 -0.06 -5.33 0.99
CA VAL A 35 -1.23 -4.50 0.76
C VAL A 35 -1.35 -4.21 -0.73
N LEU A 36 -2.53 -4.47 -1.27
CA LEU A 36 -2.97 -4.06 -2.59
C LEU A 36 -3.77 -2.77 -2.44
N GLU A 37 -3.29 -1.74 -3.12
CA GLU A 37 -4.01 -0.50 -3.31
C GLU A 37 -4.85 -0.58 -4.60
N LEU A 38 -6.12 -0.25 -4.48
CA LEU A 38 -7.10 -0.14 -5.55
C LEU A 38 -7.41 1.34 -5.75
N THR A 39 -7.29 1.85 -6.97
CA THR A 39 -7.76 3.20 -7.33
C THR A 39 -8.80 3.07 -8.43
N ILE A 40 -10.02 3.52 -8.16
CA ILE A 40 -11.13 3.56 -9.10
C ILE A 40 -11.23 4.99 -9.62
N THR A 41 -11.13 5.12 -10.94
CA THR A 41 -11.30 6.37 -11.70
C THR A 41 -12.19 6.09 -12.90
N ASP A 42 -12.58 7.11 -13.65
CA ASP A 42 -13.49 6.93 -14.78
C ASP A 42 -12.99 5.87 -15.80
N GLY A 43 -13.80 4.81 -15.96
CA GLY A 43 -13.55 3.67 -16.82
C GLY A 43 -12.38 2.76 -16.42
N LYS A 44 -11.75 3.00 -15.27
CA LYS A 44 -10.44 2.40 -14.95
C LYS A 44 -10.30 1.98 -13.49
N LEU A 45 -9.69 0.80 -13.31
CA LEU A 45 -9.19 0.29 -12.04
C LEU A 45 -7.66 0.20 -12.09
N THR A 46 -7.00 0.92 -11.20
CA THR A 46 -5.55 0.81 -10.98
C THR A 46 -5.28 -0.12 -9.80
N LEU A 47 -4.38 -1.07 -9.99
CA LEU A 47 -3.85 -1.97 -8.96
C LEU A 47 -2.41 -1.59 -8.65
N VAL A 48 -2.09 -1.32 -7.39
CA VAL A 48 -0.72 -0.97 -6.97
C VAL A 48 -0.29 -1.84 -5.78
N ILE A 49 0.94 -2.35 -5.88
CA ILE A 49 1.71 -2.93 -4.78
C ILE A 49 3.13 -2.34 -4.84
N PRO A 50 3.98 -2.52 -3.82
CA PRO A 50 5.40 -2.22 -3.94
C PRO A 50 6.01 -2.86 -5.20
N GLY A 51 6.63 -2.05 -6.05
CA GLY A 51 7.33 -2.45 -7.26
C GLY A 51 6.46 -2.70 -8.49
N ALA A 52 5.12 -2.59 -8.40
CA ALA A 52 4.26 -2.85 -9.55
C ALA A 52 2.96 -2.03 -9.57
N LYS A 53 2.59 -1.60 -10.77
CA LYS A 53 1.35 -0.89 -11.06
C LYS A 53 0.71 -1.44 -12.33
N TYR A 54 -0.58 -1.74 -12.27
CA TYR A 54 -1.37 -2.16 -13.44
C TYR A 54 -2.63 -1.32 -13.57
N LEU A 55 -3.00 -1.03 -14.81
CA LEU A 55 -4.21 -0.31 -15.17
C LEU A 55 -5.14 -1.25 -15.94
N LEU A 56 -6.40 -1.34 -15.52
CA LEU A 56 -7.40 -2.22 -16.10
C LEU A 56 -8.63 -1.42 -16.51
N ASP A 57 -9.11 -1.66 -17.73
CA ASP A 57 -10.38 -1.09 -18.18
C ASP A 57 -11.56 -1.83 -17.52
N CYS A 58 -12.52 -1.06 -17.03
CA CYS A 58 -13.72 -1.57 -16.37
C CYS A 58 -14.87 -0.56 -16.42
N GLU A 59 -16.08 -1.02 -16.11
CA GLU A 59 -17.22 -0.12 -15.92
C GLU A 59 -17.15 0.44 -14.49
N THR A 60 -17.22 1.76 -14.31
CA THR A 60 -17.06 2.40 -12.99
C THR A 60 -18.20 3.32 -12.63
N LYS A 61 -18.38 3.57 -11.33
CA LYS A 61 -19.23 4.64 -10.80
C LYS A 61 -18.47 5.35 -9.70
N SER A 62 -18.40 6.69 -9.79
CA SER A 62 -17.63 7.54 -8.87
C SER A 62 -16.15 7.17 -8.80
N THR A 63 -15.38 7.88 -7.99
CA THR A 63 -13.95 7.60 -7.79
C THR A 63 -13.67 7.31 -6.32
N ALA A 64 -12.72 6.41 -6.07
CA ALA A 64 -12.34 5.99 -4.72
C ALA A 64 -10.97 5.33 -4.73
N LYS A 65 -10.31 5.34 -3.58
CA LYS A 65 -9.11 4.58 -3.31
C LYS A 65 -9.40 3.62 -2.16
N ALA A 66 -8.85 2.42 -2.24
CA ALA A 66 -9.01 1.41 -1.19
C ALA A 66 -7.73 0.61 -0.98
N THR A 67 -7.53 0.08 0.23
CA THR A 67 -6.49 -0.93 0.50
C THR A 67 -7.05 -2.23 1.06
N ILE A 68 -6.54 -3.34 0.54
CA ILE A 68 -6.91 -4.71 0.91
C ILE A 68 -5.69 -5.63 0.83
N GLY A 69 -5.64 -6.73 1.59
CA GLY A 69 -4.56 -7.70 1.43
C GLY A 69 -4.61 -8.38 0.05
N LEU A 70 -3.49 -8.42 -0.68
CA LEU A 70 -3.44 -8.98 -2.04
C LEU A 70 -3.90 -10.43 -2.10
N SER A 71 -3.37 -11.29 -1.23
CA SER A 71 -3.73 -12.72 -1.21
C SER A 71 -5.20 -12.92 -0.87
N TYR A 72 -5.70 -12.16 0.10
CA TYR A 72 -7.10 -12.23 0.52
C TYR A 72 -8.04 -11.83 -0.61
N PHE A 73 -7.77 -10.70 -1.28
CA PHE A 73 -8.56 -10.25 -2.42
C PHE A 73 -8.48 -11.25 -3.58
N LEU A 74 -7.30 -11.76 -3.89
CA LEU A 74 -7.10 -12.78 -4.92
C LEU A 74 -7.95 -14.03 -4.63
N ASP A 75 -7.99 -14.50 -3.39
CA ASP A 75 -8.77 -15.69 -3.02
C ASP A 75 -10.28 -15.45 -3.12
N ILE A 76 -10.76 -14.28 -2.68
CA ILE A 76 -12.16 -13.88 -2.89
C ILE A 76 -12.53 -13.86 -4.37
N ILE A 77 -11.67 -13.27 -5.22
CA ILE A 77 -11.93 -13.18 -6.66
C ILE A 77 -11.90 -14.56 -7.32
N LYS A 78 -11.01 -15.48 -6.87
CA LYS A 78 -10.95 -16.85 -7.38
C LYS A 78 -12.28 -17.59 -7.19
N THR A 79 -12.91 -17.45 -6.03
CA THR A 79 -14.11 -18.23 -5.62
C THR A 79 -15.41 -17.76 -6.28
N GLN A 80 -15.46 -16.55 -6.84
CA GLN A 80 -16.64 -16.05 -7.57
C GLN A 80 -16.92 -16.93 -8.80
N LYS A 81 -18.17 -17.19 -9.16
CA LYS A 81 -18.50 -18.07 -10.31
C LYS A 81 -18.75 -17.28 -11.59
N GLU A 82 -18.90 -15.98 -11.48
CA GLU A 82 -19.44 -15.12 -12.53
C GLU A 82 -18.38 -14.63 -13.49
N ILE A 83 -18.81 -14.41 -14.74
CA ILE A 83 -17.94 -13.90 -15.80
C ILE A 83 -17.54 -12.44 -15.52
N LYS A 84 -18.47 -11.64 -14.99
CA LYS A 84 -18.24 -10.27 -14.52
C LYS A 84 -18.38 -10.22 -13.00
N ILE A 85 -17.47 -9.51 -12.36
CA ILE A 85 -17.49 -9.25 -10.91
C ILE A 85 -17.80 -7.78 -10.72
N LYS A 86 -18.81 -7.50 -9.89
CA LYS A 86 -19.12 -6.15 -9.41
C LYS A 86 -18.62 -6.02 -7.98
N CYS A 87 -17.82 -4.99 -7.75
CA CYS A 87 -17.30 -4.61 -6.45
C CYS A 87 -17.92 -3.26 -6.09
N ILE A 88 -18.56 -3.17 -4.93
CA ILE A 88 -19.14 -1.93 -4.41
C ILE A 88 -18.29 -1.51 -3.21
N ILE A 89 -17.80 -0.28 -3.24
CA ILE A 89 -16.99 0.32 -2.18
C ILE A 89 -17.83 1.40 -1.51
N THR A 90 -18.02 1.24 -0.20
CA THR A 90 -18.56 2.27 0.70
C THR A 90 -17.52 2.57 1.76
N ASP A 91 -17.85 3.43 2.73
CA ASP A 91 -16.95 3.76 3.82
C ASP A 91 -16.42 2.49 4.53
N ASN A 92 -15.11 2.27 4.36
CA ASN A 92 -14.32 1.16 4.89
C ASN A 92 -14.85 -0.24 4.59
N THR A 93 -15.69 -0.39 3.56
CA THR A 93 -16.31 -1.67 3.23
C THR A 93 -16.28 -1.93 1.73
N LEU A 94 -15.89 -3.15 1.37
CA LEU A 94 -16.00 -3.70 0.03
C LEU A 94 -17.06 -4.80 0.03
N GLU A 95 -18.08 -4.64 -0.80
CA GLU A 95 -19.09 -5.65 -1.05
C GLU A 95 -18.82 -6.35 -2.38
N ILE A 96 -18.84 -7.69 -2.34
CA ILE A 96 -18.83 -8.55 -3.52
C ILE A 96 -19.90 -9.62 -3.33
N LYS A 97 -21.03 -9.50 -4.04
CA LYS A 97 -22.13 -10.49 -4.00
C LYS A 97 -22.65 -10.78 -2.58
N GLY A 98 -22.86 -9.73 -1.79
CA GLY A 98 -23.33 -9.85 -0.40
C GLY A 98 -22.25 -10.31 0.59
N LEU A 99 -21.01 -10.57 0.16
CA LEU A 99 -19.86 -10.67 1.06
C LEU A 99 -19.37 -9.25 1.37
N PHE A 100 -19.35 -8.89 2.65
CA PHE A 100 -18.85 -7.61 3.14
C PHE A 100 -17.46 -7.77 3.76
N ILE A 101 -16.53 -6.95 3.31
CA ILE A 101 -15.13 -7.01 3.70
C ILE A 101 -14.69 -5.66 4.24
N ASN A 102 -14.09 -5.65 5.42
CA ASN A 102 -13.47 -4.46 5.98
C ASN A 102 -12.21 -4.11 5.18
N ILE A 103 -12.17 -2.90 4.64
CA ILE A 103 -11.05 -2.31 3.92
C ILE A 103 -10.81 -0.89 4.43
N GLN A 104 -9.70 -0.28 4.04
CA GLN A 104 -9.53 1.16 4.25
C GLN A 104 -9.88 1.88 2.95
N THR A 105 -10.66 2.94 3.03
CA THR A 105 -11.15 3.66 1.84
C THR A 105 -10.98 5.17 1.96
N THR A 106 -10.81 5.84 0.83
CA THR A 106 -10.99 7.28 0.71
C THR A 106 -11.69 7.60 -0.61
N PHE A 107 -12.56 8.60 -0.61
CA PHE A 107 -13.29 9.06 -1.79
C PHE A 107 -12.76 10.43 -2.20
N PHE A 108 -12.72 10.68 -3.50
CA PHE A 108 -12.17 11.91 -4.04
C PHE A 108 -12.97 12.35 -5.27
N GLU A 109 -12.81 13.61 -5.67
CA GLU A 109 -13.44 14.14 -6.89
C GLU A 109 -12.42 14.53 -7.96
N THR A 110 -11.27 15.13 -7.61
CA THR A 110 -10.24 15.45 -8.61
C THR A 110 -8.83 15.73 -8.05
N ASP A 111 -8.66 16.51 -6.98
CA ASP A 111 -7.32 17.03 -6.62
C ASP A 111 -6.73 16.59 -5.26
N SER A 112 -7.48 15.86 -4.44
CA SER A 112 -7.09 15.48 -3.06
C SER A 112 -6.90 13.97 -2.89
N ILE A 113 -6.24 13.32 -3.85
CA ILE A 113 -5.97 11.89 -3.81
C ILE A 113 -4.68 11.62 -3.04
N LEU A 114 -4.75 10.76 -2.02
CA LEU A 114 -3.55 10.19 -1.38
C LEU A 114 -2.64 9.58 -2.45
N ARG A 115 -1.38 9.99 -2.53
CA ARG A 115 -0.46 9.46 -3.55
C ARG A 115 -0.14 8.01 -3.24
N SER A 116 0.05 7.22 -4.29
CA SER A 116 0.54 5.85 -4.16
C SER A 116 2.01 5.89 -3.76
N ILE A 117 2.37 5.17 -2.71
CA ILE A 117 3.75 5.10 -2.23
C ILE A 117 4.60 4.30 -3.23
N LYS A 118 5.61 4.95 -3.81
CA LYS A 118 6.54 4.34 -4.77
C LYS A 118 7.64 3.59 -4.01
N MET A 119 7.43 2.30 -3.80
CA MET A 119 8.42 1.43 -3.15
C MET A 119 8.90 0.35 -4.12
N PRO A 120 10.16 -0.09 -4.05
CA PRO A 120 10.61 -1.25 -4.78
C PRO A 120 9.99 -2.52 -4.20
N LEU A 121 9.99 -3.59 -5.00
CA LEU A 121 9.40 -4.88 -4.63
C LEU A 121 10.08 -5.53 -3.40
N ASN A 122 11.38 -5.29 -3.23
CA ASN A 122 12.23 -5.78 -2.16
C ASN A 122 12.70 -4.64 -1.26
N TYR A 123 11.80 -3.72 -0.91
CA TYR A 123 12.13 -2.62 -0.03
C TYR A 123 12.65 -3.10 1.33
N SER A 124 13.37 -2.21 2.01
CA SER A 124 14.04 -2.47 3.28
C SER A 124 13.84 -1.29 4.22
N ASP A 125 14.32 -1.41 5.46
CA ASP A 125 14.33 -0.32 6.43
C ASP A 125 14.88 0.98 5.84
N TRP A 126 15.90 0.90 4.99
CA TRP A 126 16.46 2.07 4.30
C TRP A 126 15.42 2.83 3.46
N HIS A 127 14.54 2.11 2.76
CA HIS A 127 13.48 2.70 1.95
C HIS A 127 12.37 3.27 2.84
N LEU A 128 11.99 2.54 3.90
CA LEU A 128 10.96 2.98 4.86
C LEU A 128 11.36 4.28 5.57
N LEU A 129 12.63 4.41 5.94
CA LEU A 129 13.16 5.59 6.60
C LEU A 129 13.11 6.85 5.72
N LYS A 130 13.11 6.69 4.39
CA LYS A 130 13.08 7.81 3.44
C LYS A 130 11.69 8.36 3.15
N LEU A 131 10.63 7.64 3.50
CA LEU A 131 9.27 8.00 3.10
C LEU A 131 8.89 9.44 3.52
N GLU A 132 9.21 9.83 4.76
CA GLU A 132 8.95 11.19 5.26
C GLU A 132 9.72 12.25 4.47
N LYS A 133 10.97 11.96 4.09
CA LYS A 133 11.78 12.86 3.27
C LYS A 133 11.31 12.96 1.83
N GLU A 134 10.85 11.85 1.25
CA GLU A 134 10.24 11.83 -0.09
C GLU A 134 8.91 12.60 -0.11
N GLY A 135 8.49 13.12 1.04
CA GLY A 135 7.37 14.02 1.20
C GLY A 135 6.05 13.27 1.38
N TYR A 136 6.07 11.97 1.67
CA TYR A 136 4.84 11.23 1.96
C TYR A 136 4.27 11.63 3.31
N THR A 137 2.96 11.83 3.37
CA THR A 137 2.27 12.23 4.59
C THR A 137 2.03 11.03 5.51
N GLU A 138 1.77 11.29 6.79
CA GLU A 138 1.38 10.24 7.74
C GLU A 138 0.12 9.50 7.28
N ASP A 139 -0.85 10.21 6.70
CA ASP A 139 -2.06 9.62 6.14
C ASP A 139 -1.77 8.67 4.98
N GLU A 140 -0.85 9.03 4.08
CA GLU A 140 -0.42 8.18 2.97
C GLU A 140 0.26 6.89 3.49
N ILE A 141 1.12 7.02 4.51
CA ILE A 141 1.82 5.89 5.14
C ILE A 141 0.83 4.99 5.88
N TYR A 142 -0.11 5.58 6.62
CA TYR A 142 -1.15 4.87 7.36
C TYR A 142 -2.10 4.13 6.41
N PHE A 143 -2.55 4.78 5.34
CA PHE A 143 -3.45 4.19 4.34
C PHE A 143 -2.87 2.94 3.68
N ASN A 144 -1.56 2.95 3.42
CA ASN A 144 -0.82 1.82 2.87
C ASN A 144 -0.38 0.78 3.93
N LYS A 145 -0.76 0.97 5.20
CA LYS A 145 -0.42 0.13 6.36
C LYS A 145 1.08 -0.04 6.61
N LEU A 146 1.87 1.00 6.29
CA LEU A 146 3.33 1.01 6.49
C LEU A 146 3.76 1.61 7.83
N ASN A 147 2.83 2.14 8.63
CA ASN A 147 3.12 2.86 9.86
C ASN A 147 3.91 2.02 10.88
N SER A 148 3.55 0.75 11.05
CA SER A 148 4.25 -0.18 11.94
C SER A 148 5.64 -0.50 11.42
N GLU A 149 5.78 -0.73 10.11
CA GLU A 149 7.07 -1.00 9.45
C GLU A 149 8.03 0.17 9.58
N VAL A 150 7.56 1.40 9.36
CA VAL A 150 8.34 2.64 9.57
C VAL A 150 8.77 2.77 11.02
N TYR A 151 7.88 2.52 11.98
CA TYR A 151 8.21 2.54 13.40
C TYR A 151 9.30 1.52 13.75
N TYR A 152 9.19 0.28 13.27
CA TYR A 152 10.18 -0.76 13.50
C TYR A 152 11.52 -0.43 12.84
N ALA A 153 11.52 0.12 11.62
CA ALA A 153 12.74 0.57 10.94
C ALA A 153 13.47 1.68 11.73
N LYS A 154 12.74 2.67 12.26
CA LYS A 154 13.30 3.73 13.13
C LYS A 154 13.90 3.15 14.43
N LYS A 155 13.22 2.17 15.04
CA LYS A 155 13.71 1.48 16.24
C LYS A 155 14.93 0.62 15.94
N ALA A 156 14.94 -0.12 14.83
CA ALA A 156 16.06 -0.93 14.38
C ALA A 156 17.30 -0.07 14.10
N LEU A 157 17.13 1.06 13.42
CA LEU A 157 18.19 2.04 13.20
C LEU A 157 18.80 2.53 14.52
N THR A 158 17.97 2.90 15.49
CA THR A 158 18.44 3.36 16.81
C THR A 158 19.24 2.27 17.53
N SER A 159 18.74 1.03 17.51
CA SER A 159 19.44 -0.13 18.08
C SER A 159 20.78 -0.39 17.40
N ASN A 160 20.81 -0.33 16.07
CA ASN A 160 22.04 -0.53 15.29
C ASN A 160 23.07 0.56 15.58
N ILE A 161 22.66 1.83 15.67
CA ILE A 161 23.55 2.94 16.09
C ILE A 161 24.16 2.66 17.46
N LEU A 162 23.37 2.19 18.43
CA LEU A 162 23.87 1.88 19.77
C LEU A 162 24.88 0.73 19.75
N LYS A 163 24.58 -0.35 19.02
CA LYS A 163 25.50 -1.49 18.85
C LYS A 163 26.81 -1.05 18.20
N THR A 164 26.74 -0.30 17.10
CA THR A 164 27.91 0.24 16.40
C THR A 164 28.72 1.16 17.29
N PHE A 165 28.08 2.03 18.08
CA PHE A 165 28.76 2.87 19.07
C PHE A 165 29.53 2.03 20.09
N HIS A 166 28.91 0.99 20.65
CA HIS A 166 29.59 0.14 21.63
C HIS A 166 30.82 -0.58 21.07
N LEU A 167 30.81 -0.91 19.77
CA LEU A 167 31.95 -1.50 19.07
C LEU A 167 33.05 -0.48 18.75
N LEU A 168 32.67 0.73 18.32
CA LEU A 168 33.61 1.72 17.78
C LEU A 168 34.08 2.76 18.79
N LYS A 169 33.48 2.85 19.98
CA LYS A 169 33.86 3.80 21.03
C LYS A 169 35.34 3.70 21.44
N ILE A 170 35.94 2.51 21.31
CA ILE A 170 37.37 2.28 21.62
C ILE A 170 38.29 3.06 20.68
N TYR A 171 37.81 3.43 19.49
CA TYR A 171 38.52 4.22 18.50
C TYR A 171 38.14 5.72 18.56
N GLY A 172 37.49 6.17 19.64
CA GLY A 172 37.12 7.57 19.84
C GLY A 172 35.83 8.01 19.12
N LEU A 173 35.12 7.12 18.44
CA LEU A 173 33.86 7.44 17.75
C LEU A 173 32.72 7.66 18.74
N THR A 174 32.01 8.77 18.59
CA THR A 174 30.82 9.11 19.37
C THR A 174 29.54 8.63 18.69
N LYS A 175 28.43 8.60 19.43
CA LYS A 175 27.10 8.35 18.85
C LYS A 175 26.73 9.40 17.80
N LYS A 176 27.22 10.63 17.94
CA LYS A 176 26.94 11.74 17.03
C LYS A 176 27.60 11.48 15.67
N ASP A 177 28.87 11.07 15.67
CA ASP A 177 29.62 10.77 14.45
C ASP A 177 28.97 9.65 13.64
N ILE A 178 28.54 8.58 14.33
CA ILE A 178 27.84 7.45 13.70
C ILE A 178 26.51 7.91 13.10
N LYS A 179 25.75 8.73 13.82
CA LYS A 179 24.48 9.30 13.32
C LYS A 179 24.71 10.19 12.10
N GLU A 180 25.68 11.08 12.13
CA GLU A 180 25.99 11.98 11.01
C GLU A 180 26.37 11.21 9.75
N ILE A 181 27.19 10.16 9.87
CA ILE A 181 27.54 9.30 8.72
C ILE A 181 26.29 8.63 8.15
N ILE A 182 25.44 8.06 9.01
CA ILE A 182 24.24 7.34 8.56
C ILE A 182 23.23 8.31 7.95
N TYR A 183 22.94 9.43 8.61
CA TYR A 183 22.00 10.44 8.11
C TYR A 183 22.49 11.05 6.81
N LYS A 184 23.79 11.31 6.65
CA LYS A 184 24.36 11.73 5.35
C LYS A 184 24.19 10.69 4.24
N LYS A 185 24.21 9.37 4.56
CA LYS A 185 24.09 8.28 3.59
C LYS A 185 22.64 7.91 3.25
N ILE A 186 21.76 7.93 4.25
CA ILE A 186 20.32 7.76 4.06
C ILE A 186 19.70 9.06 3.56
N ASP A 187 20.46 10.16 3.61
CA ASP A 187 20.00 11.49 3.26
C ASP A 187 18.83 11.88 4.18
N LEU A 188 18.93 11.61 5.49
CA LEU A 188 17.97 12.00 6.52
C LEU A 188 18.29 13.39 7.07
#